data_AF-A0A7C0YRD1-F1
#
_entry.id   AF-A0A7C0YRD1-F1
#
_cell.length_a   1.000
_cell.length_b   1.000
_cell.length_c   1.000
_cell.angle_alpha   90.00
_cell.angle_beta   90.00
_cell.angle_gamma   90.00
#
_symmetry.space_group_name_H-M   'P 1'
#
loop_
_entity.id
_entity.type
_entity.pdbx_description
1 polymer ?
#
loop_
_entity_poly.entity_id
_entity_poly.type
_entity_poly.pdbx_seq_one_letter_code
_entity_poly.pdbx_strand_id
1 'polypeptide(L)' 'MKEEERIKKDIELFEKIISSIKEKERFSQIIELSMQYCEDSKYYLRKGDYFTAFGCINYAHGLIDAIRIIEGIYPS' A
#
# COMPACT_ATOMS: atom_id res chain seq x y z
N MET A 1 3.06 18.87 7.99
CA MET A 1 1.73 19.12 7.36
C MET A 1 1.69 18.71 5.89
N LYS A 2 2.81 18.73 5.14
CA LYS A 2 2.85 18.22 3.74
C LYS A 2 3.02 16.70 3.70
N GLU A 3 3.74 16.17 4.67
CA GLU A 3 4.07 14.76 4.86
C GLU A 3 2.80 13.95 5.13
N GLU A 4 1.98 14.43 6.06
CA GLU A 4 0.69 13.81 6.40
C GLU A 4 -0.25 13.74 5.19
N GLU A 5 -0.38 14.83 4.43
CA GLU A 5 -1.23 14.86 3.24
C GLU A 5 -0.71 13.91 2.16
N ARG A 6 0.60 13.82 1.98
CA ARG A 6 1.22 12.88 1.06
C ARG A 6 0.91 11.43 1.46
N ILE A 7 1.12 11.07 2.72
CA ILE A 7 0.85 9.70 3.21
C ILE A 7 -0.64 9.35 3.05
N LYS A 8 -1.56 10.28 3.33
CA LYS A 8 -3.00 10.08 3.10
C LYS A 8 -3.31 9.77 1.64
N LYS A 9 -2.75 10.54 0.70
CA LYS A 9 -2.89 10.30 -0.74
C LYS A 9 -2.32 8.94 -1.15
N ASP A 10 -1.17 8.55 -0.61
CA ASP A 10 -0.56 7.26 -0.90
C ASP A 10 -1.40 6.09 -0.35
N ILE A 11 -2.03 6.24 0.82
CA ILE A 11 -3.01 5.28 1.38
C ILE A 11 -4.24 5.15 0.47
N GLU A 12 -4.85 6.27 0.08
CA GLU A 12 -6.02 6.26 -0.81
C GLU A 12 -5.70 5.60 -2.16
N LEU A 13 -4.52 5.87 -2.72
CA LEU A 13 -4.05 5.24 -3.94
C LEU A 13 -3.90 3.72 -3.77
N PHE A 14 -3.31 3.27 -2.66
CA PHE A 14 -3.15 1.84 -2.36
C PHE A 14 -4.50 1.13 -2.30
N GLU A 15 -5.46 1.69 -1.58
CA GLU A 15 -6.81 1.13 -1.44
C GLU A 15 -7.54 1.02 -2.78
N LYS A 16 -7.33 2.01 -3.66
CA LYS A 16 -7.86 1.96 -5.02
C LYS A 16 -7.20 0.84 -5.84
N ILE A 17 -5.89 0.68 -5.78
CA ILE A 17 -5.17 -0.36 -6.53
C ILE A 17 -5.60 -1.75 -6.05
N ILE A 18 -5.62 -2.00 -4.73
CA ILE A 18 -5.93 -3.33 -4.19
C ILE A 18 -7.37 -3.77 -4.49
N SER A 19 -8.31 -2.82 -4.62
CA SER A 19 -9.67 -3.10 -5.07
C SER A 19 -9.75 -3.58 -6.53
N SER A 20 -8.74 -3.25 -7.36
CA SER A 20 -8.70 -3.57 -8.79
C SER A 20 -8.06 -4.93 -9.13
N ILE A 21 -7.40 -5.57 -8.16
CA ILE A 21 -6.73 -6.86 -8.35
C ILE A 21 -7.76 -7.97 -8.53
N LYS A 22 -7.63 -8.74 -9.62
CA LYS A 22 -8.57 -9.80 -10.00
C LYS A 22 -8.19 -11.16 -9.40
N GLU A 23 -6.92 -11.57 -9.48
CA GLU A 23 -6.47 -12.88 -8.98
C GLU A 23 -6.07 -12.86 -7.49
N LYS A 24 -7.01 -12.50 -6.61
CA LYS A 24 -6.72 -12.36 -5.18
C LYS A 24 -6.29 -13.67 -4.50
N GLU A 25 -6.79 -14.82 -4.94
CA GLU A 25 -6.45 -16.12 -4.36
C GLU A 25 -4.98 -16.50 -4.62
N ARG A 26 -4.51 -16.27 -5.85
CA ARG A 26 -3.14 -16.57 -6.28
C ARG A 26 -2.08 -15.82 -5.48
N PHE A 27 -2.39 -14.58 -5.10
CA PHE A 27 -1.47 -13.70 -4.37
C PHE A 27 -1.94 -13.41 -2.94
N SER A 28 -2.82 -14.24 -2.39
CA SER A 28 -3.51 -14.01 -1.11
C SER A 28 -2.57 -13.59 0.03
N GLN A 29 -1.43 -14.29 0.21
CA GLN A 29 -0.44 -13.96 1.24
C GLN A 29 0.22 -12.59 1.04
N ILE A 30 0.53 -12.22 -0.21
CA ILE A 30 1.17 -10.93 -0.53
C ILE A 30 0.16 -9.79 -0.36
N ILE A 31 -1.08 -10.02 -0.80
CA ILE A 31 -2.20 -9.08 -0.63
C ILE A 31 -2.46 -8.86 0.87
N GLU A 32 -2.54 -9.94 1.67
CA GLU A 32 -2.71 -9.85 3.11
C GLU A 32 -1.59 -9.05 3.78
N LEU A 33 -0.34 -9.36 3.46
CA LEU A 33 0.81 -8.61 3.98
C LEU A 33 0.77 -7.13 3.59
N SER A 34 0.43 -6.83 2.34
CA SER A 34 0.32 -5.43 1.88
C SER A 34 -0.78 -4.67 2.63
N MET A 35 -1.91 -5.31 2.94
CA MET A 35 -2.99 -4.72 3.74
C MET A 35 -2.54 -4.49 5.19
N GLN A 36 -1.79 -5.41 5.79
CA GLN A 36 -1.23 -5.23 7.14
C GLN A 36 -0.32 -4.00 7.20
N TYR A 37 0.57 -3.82 6.21
CA TYR A 37 1.43 -2.63 6.13
C TYR A 37 0.65 -1.34 5.84
N CYS A 38 -0.47 -1.39 5.11
CA CYS A 38 -1.37 -0.24 4.97
C CYS A 38 -2.01 0.14 6.32
N GLU A 39 -2.45 -0.83 7.11
CA GLU A 39 -2.99 -0.59 8.46
C GLU A 39 -1.91 -0.06 9.42
N ASP A 40 -0.68 -0.55 9.34
CA ASP A 40 0.46 -0.01 10.09
C ASP A 40 0.73 1.45 9.71
N SER A 41 0.71 1.78 8.41
CA SER A 41 0.84 3.16 7.94
C SER A 41 -0.22 4.06 8.56
N LYS A 42 -1.50 3.64 8.53
CA LYS A 42 -2.59 4.37 9.17
C LYS A 42 -2.38 4.51 10.69
N TYR A 43 -1.86 3.48 11.35
CA TYR A 43 -1.53 3.51 12.78
C TYR A 43 -0.46 4.56 13.10
N TYR A 44 0.69 4.50 12.43
CA TYR A 44 1.81 5.41 12.67
C TYR A 44 1.49 6.85 12.26
N LEU A 45 0.68 7.04 11.21
CA LEU A 45 0.17 8.35 10.81
C LEU A 45 -0.65 9.00 11.93
N ARG A 46 -1.57 8.25 12.57
CA ARG A 46 -2.36 8.74 13.72
C ARG A 46 -1.49 9.05 14.95
N LYS A 47 -0.33 8.42 15.07
CA LYS A 47 0.64 8.67 16.15
C LYS A 47 1.58 9.85 15.86
N GLY A 48 1.54 10.42 14.65
CA GLY A 48 2.45 11.49 14.23
C GLY A 48 3.84 11.00 13.82
N ASP A 49 4.06 9.68 13.74
CA ASP A 49 5.29 9.10 13.23
C ASP A 49 5.22 8.97 11.70
N TYR A 50 5.48 10.10 11.03
CA TYR A 50 5.37 10.19 9.58
C TYR A 50 6.44 9.39 8.84
N PHE A 51 7.64 9.20 9.42
CA PHE A 51 8.71 8.44 8.78
C PHE A 51 8.36 6.95 8.71
N THR A 52 7.92 6.38 9.84
CA THR A 52 7.48 4.98 9.89
C THR A 52 6.23 4.78 9.04
N ALA A 53 5.25 5.69 9.11
CA ALA A 53 4.05 5.61 8.28
C ALA A 53 4.37 5.63 6.77
N PHE A 54 5.27 6.52 6.34
CA PHE A 54 5.72 6.58 4.95
C PHE A 54 6.47 5.31 4.51
N GLY A 55 7.30 4.75 5.38
CA GLY A 55 7.96 3.46 5.14
C GLY A 55 6.94 2.31 4.94
N CYS A 56 5.95 2.24 5.83
CA CYS A 56 4.91 1.22 5.76
C CYS A 56 4.09 1.28 4.47
N ILE A 57 3.61 2.46 4.06
CA ILE A 57 2.80 2.58 2.84
C ILE A 57 3.61 2.31 1.56
N ASN A 58 4.89 2.70 1.51
CA ASN A 58 5.76 2.40 0.37
C ASN A 58 6.05 0.91 0.26
N TYR A 59 6.22 0.21 1.38
CA TYR A 59 6.38 -1.24 1.37
C TYR A 59 5.11 -1.94 0.87
N ALA A 60 3.92 -1.48 1.32
CA ALA A 60 2.64 -1.98 0.83
C ALA A 60 2.49 -1.80 -0.69
N HIS A 61 2.82 -0.61 -1.22
CA HIS A 61 2.83 -0.35 -2.67
C HIS A 61 3.81 -1.26 -3.42
N GLY A 62 5.03 -1.43 -2.92
CA GLY A 62 6.04 -2.29 -3.57
C GLY A 62 5.58 -3.75 -3.71
N LEU A 63 4.90 -4.29 -2.70
CA LEU A 63 4.30 -5.63 -2.77
C LEU A 63 3.21 -5.74 -3.85
N ILE A 64 2.34 -4.73 -3.94
CA ILE A 64 1.26 -4.71 -4.92
C ILE A 64 1.79 -4.45 -6.34
N ASP A 65 2.79 -3.59 -6.51
CA ASP A 65 3.41 -3.37 -7.81
C ASP A 65 4.11 -4.64 -8.32
N ALA A 66 4.71 -5.45 -7.44
CA ALA A 66 5.23 -6.77 -7.82
C ALA A 66 4.11 -7.68 -8.37
N ILE A 67 2.94 -7.73 -7.74
CA ILE A 67 1.77 -8.47 -8.26
C ILE A 67 1.38 -7.94 -9.64
N ARG A 68 1.24 -6.62 -9.78
CA ARG A 68 0.83 -5.98 -11.04
C ARG A 68 1.80 -6.31 -12.18
N ILE A 69 3.11 -6.28 -11.92
CA ILE A 69 4.14 -6.67 -12.89
C ILE A 69 3.97 -8.14 -13.31
N ILE A 70 3.71 -9.05 -12.36
CA ILE A 70 3.45 -10.47 -12.65
C ILE A 70 2.17 -10.65 -13.49
N GLU A 71 1.14 -9.83 -13.25
CA GLU A 71 -0.09 -9.79 -14.04
C GLU A 71 0.07 -9.05 -15.39
N GLY A 72 1.27 -8.56 -15.73
CA GLY A 72 1.54 -7.84 -16.97
C GLY A 72 1.02 -6.40 -17.00
N ILE A 73 0.65 -5.84 -15.84
CA ILE A 73 0.20 -4.46 -15.66
C ILE A 73 1.39 -3.63 -15.16
N TYR A 74 1.92 -2.76 -16.00
CA TYR A 74 3.00 -1.88 -15.58
C TYR A 74 2.47 -0.73 -14.71
N PRO A 75 3.11 -0.43 -13.56
CA PRO A 75 2.79 0.76 -12.79
C PRO A 75 3.12 2.00 -13.64
N SER A 76 2.11 2.84 -13.85
CA SER A 76 2.21 4.15 -14.51
C SER A 76 2.66 5.23 -13.54
#